data_AF-A0A1B4PLG4-F1
#
_entry.id   AF-A0A1B4PLG4-F1
#
_cell.length_a   1.000
_cell.length_b   1.000
_cell.length_c   1.000
_cell.angle_alpha   90.00
_cell.angle_beta   90.00
_cell.angle_gamma   90.00
#
_symmetry.space_group_name_H-M   'P 1'
#
loop_
_entity.id
_entity.type
_entity.pdbx_description
1 polymer ?
#
loop_
_entity_poly.entity_id
_entity_poly.type
_entity_poly.pdbx_seq_one_letter_code
_entity_poly.pdbx_strand_id
1 'polypeptide(L)'
;MSHATFRSESGYRATYQTDVTACAAPSATPAAGSPALPDTQALVALARDAGMLVTLDAMIGRERYESVTGSIATLARFAQALQLAMREAA
;
A
#
# COMPACT_ATOMS: atom_id res chain seq x y z
N MET A 1 -2.16 53.55 -0.74
CA MET A 1 -2.57 52.73 0.42
C MET A 1 -1.74 51.45 0.37
N SER A 2 -1.01 51.18 1.44
CA SER A 2 -0.08 50.06 1.67
C SER A 2 -0.59 48.69 1.18
N HIS A 3 0.32 47.76 0.89
CA HIS A 3 0.51 46.58 1.75
C HIS A 3 1.75 45.75 1.37
N ALA A 4 2.63 45.61 2.37
CA ALA A 4 3.69 44.65 2.62
C ALA A 4 4.14 43.68 1.51
N THR A 5 5.45 43.68 1.25
CA THR A 5 6.18 42.60 0.57
C THR A 5 6.21 41.35 1.46
N PHE A 6 5.39 40.36 1.12
CA PHE A 6 5.49 39.01 1.68
C PHE A 6 6.73 38.32 1.09
N ARG A 7 7.71 38.03 1.94
CA ARG A 7 8.89 37.22 1.60
C ARG A 7 8.55 35.76 1.89
N SER A 8 8.37 34.97 0.84
CA SER A 8 8.23 33.52 0.97
C SER A 8 9.55 32.84 0.64
N GLU A 9 10.28 32.45 1.68
CA GLU A 9 11.40 31.50 1.58
C GLU A 9 10.82 30.09 1.65
N SER A 10 10.63 29.45 0.50
CA SER A 10 10.44 28.00 0.44
C SER A 10 11.00 27.49 -0.86
N GLY A 11 12.30 27.29 -0.87
CA GLY A 11 13.00 26.54 -1.90
C GLY A 11 12.58 25.08 -1.83
N TYR A 12 11.58 24.70 -2.62
CA TYR A 12 11.35 23.29 -2.93
C TYR A 12 11.39 23.11 -4.44
N ARG A 13 12.59 22.83 -4.95
CA ARG A 13 12.79 22.37 -6.33
C ARG A 13 12.49 20.86 -6.35
N ALA A 14 11.25 20.51 -6.69
CA ALA A 14 10.96 19.18 -7.19
C ALA A 14 11.34 19.15 -8.67
N THR A 15 12.51 18.60 -8.98
CA THR A 15 12.90 18.23 -10.34
C THR A 15 12.17 16.94 -10.70
N TYR A 16 11.02 17.05 -11.36
CA TYR A 16 10.42 15.91 -12.06
C TYR A 16 11.23 15.71 -13.35
N GLN A 17 12.20 14.82 -13.31
CA GLN A 17 12.95 14.42 -14.49
C GLN A 17 12.24 13.21 -15.08
N THR A 18 11.34 13.48 -16.02
CA THR A 18 10.74 12.46 -16.88
C THR A 18 11.73 12.17 -18.00
N ASP A 19 12.60 11.18 -17.80
CA ASP A 19 13.44 10.67 -18.87
C ASP A 19 12.65 9.60 -19.64
N VAL A 20 12.39 9.89 -20.91
CA VAL A 20 11.69 8.99 -21.83
C VAL A 20 12.73 8.24 -22.67
N THR A 21 12.73 6.92 -22.49
CA THR A 21 13.14 5.86 -23.44
C THR A 21 14.62 5.74 -23.82
N ALA A 22 15.21 4.58 -23.47
CA ALA A 22 16.09 3.85 -24.39
C ALA A 22 16.02 2.33 -24.16
N CYS A 23 16.06 1.58 -25.28
CA CYS A 23 15.84 0.15 -25.42
C CYS A 23 17.01 -0.74 -24.94
N ALA A 24 16.68 -1.95 -24.46
CA ALA A 24 17.19 -3.28 -24.88
C ALA A 24 17.42 -4.27 -23.71
N ALA A 25 16.96 -5.52 -23.92
CA ALA A 25 16.84 -6.64 -22.97
C ALA A 25 18.18 -7.35 -22.62
N PRO A 26 18.21 -8.25 -21.62
CA PRO A 26 17.85 -9.65 -21.91
C PRO A 26 17.04 -10.36 -20.81
N SER A 27 16.22 -11.32 -21.26
CA SER A 27 15.75 -12.54 -20.59
C SER A 27 15.81 -12.58 -19.05
N ALA A 28 14.71 -12.19 -18.40
CA ALA A 28 14.46 -12.59 -17.03
C ALA A 28 13.85 -14.00 -17.04
N THR A 29 14.66 -14.96 -16.60
CA THR A 29 14.31 -16.19 -15.87
C THR A 29 12.96 -16.05 -15.14
N PRO A 30 12.11 -17.10 -15.01
CA PRO A 30 10.92 -16.99 -14.15
C PRO A 30 11.42 -16.76 -12.73
N ALA A 31 11.44 -15.49 -12.32
CA ALA A 31 11.78 -15.08 -10.98
C ALA A 31 10.79 -15.80 -10.07
N ALA A 32 11.36 -16.61 -9.19
CA ALA A 32 10.68 -17.35 -8.14
C ALA A 32 9.40 -16.62 -7.72
N GLY A 33 8.27 -17.32 -7.87
CA GLY A 33 6.94 -16.77 -7.63
C GLY A 33 6.97 -15.92 -6.37
N SER A 34 6.54 -14.66 -6.50
CA SER A 34 6.31 -13.82 -5.32
C SER A 34 5.53 -14.67 -4.33
N PRO A 35 5.98 -14.79 -3.06
CA PRO A 35 5.25 -15.59 -2.08
C PRO A 35 3.80 -15.15 -2.19
N ALA A 36 2.92 -16.09 -2.50
CA ALA A 36 1.55 -15.81 -2.89
C ALA A 36 0.86 -15.16 -1.69
N LEU A 37 1.01 -13.84 -1.58
CA LEU A 37 0.32 -13.05 -0.58
C LEU A 37 -1.16 -13.36 -0.79
N PRO A 38 -1.92 -13.56 0.30
CA PRO A 38 -3.35 -13.74 0.17
C PRO A 38 -3.90 -12.58 -0.66
N ASP A 39 -4.84 -12.87 -1.54
CA ASP A 39 -5.47 -11.80 -2.30
C ASP A 39 -6.05 -10.74 -1.33
N THR A 40 -6.19 -9.51 -1.81
CA THR A 40 -6.61 -8.38 -0.96
C THR A 40 -7.93 -8.69 -0.25
N GLN A 41 -8.82 -9.44 -0.89
CA GLN A 41 -10.11 -9.82 -0.32
C GLN A 41 -9.97 -10.79 0.86
N ALA A 42 -9.06 -11.76 0.77
CA ALA A 42 -8.73 -12.70 1.84
C ALA A 42 -8.06 -11.98 3.02
N LEU A 43 -7.17 -11.01 2.75
CA LEU A 43 -6.58 -10.17 3.79
C LEU A 43 -7.65 -9.37 4.55
N VAL A 44 -8.61 -8.80 3.83
CA VAL A 44 -9.74 -8.05 4.42
C VAL A 44 -10.66 -8.95 5.23
N ALA A 45 -10.91 -10.17 4.77
CA ALA A 45 -11.69 -11.16 5.51
C ALA A 45 -10.99 -11.52 6.84
N LEU A 46 -9.68 -11.81 6.80
CA LEU A 46 -8.88 -12.09 8.00
C LEU A 46 -8.89 -10.92 8.99
N ALA A 47 -8.82 -9.67 8.50
CA ALA A 47 -8.90 -8.49 9.35
C ALA A 47 -10.26 -8.39 10.06
N ARG A 48 -11.36 -8.66 9.35
CA ARG A 48 -12.71 -8.66 9.93
C ARG A 48 -12.89 -9.77 10.96
N ASP A 49 -12.41 -10.97 10.67
CA ASP A 49 -12.47 -12.11 11.59
C ASP A 49 -11.65 -11.88 12.87
N ALA A 50 -10.51 -11.18 12.75
CA ALA A 50 -9.72 -10.73 13.89
C ALA A 50 -10.39 -9.63 14.73
N GLY A 51 -11.51 -9.08 14.26
CA GLY A 51 -12.28 -8.01 14.90
C GLY A 51 -11.77 -6.61 14.60
N MET A 52 -11.05 -6.42 13.49
CA MET A 52 -10.66 -5.09 13.02
C MET A 52 -11.80 -4.44 12.24
N LEU A 53 -11.91 -3.11 12.36
CA LEU A 53 -12.80 -2.30 11.52
C LEU A 53 -12.14 -2.09 10.16
N VAL A 54 -12.85 -2.42 9.09
CA VAL A 54 -12.39 -2.19 7.72
C VAL A 54 -13.31 -1.17 7.04
N THR A 55 -12.75 -0.07 6.57
CA THR A 55 -13.45 0.98 5.81
C THR A 55 -12.91 1.06 4.39
N LEU A 56 -13.81 1.15 3.41
CA LEU A 56 -13.41 1.49 2.04
C LEU A 56 -13.26 3.01 1.98
N ASP A 57 -12.02 3.49 1.91
CA ASP A 57 -11.76 4.93 1.96
C ASP A 57 -11.88 5.59 0.58
N ALA A 58 -11.37 4.91 -0.45
CA ALA A 58 -11.33 5.47 -1.80
C ALA A 58 -11.23 4.40 -2.90
N MET A 59 -11.57 4.83 -4.12
CA MET A 59 -11.19 4.16 -5.35
C MET A 59 -10.48 5.18 -6.23
N ILE A 60 -9.22 4.91 -6.59
CA ILE A 60 -8.44 5.78 -7.49
C ILE A 60 -8.17 4.98 -8.76
N GLY A 61 -8.74 5.44 -9.87
CA GLY A 61 -8.74 4.67 -11.12
C GLY A 61 -9.46 3.33 -10.95
N ARG A 62 -8.72 2.22 -11.10
CA ARG A 62 -9.25 0.84 -10.93
C ARG A 62 -8.87 0.21 -9.59
N GLU A 63 -8.11 0.92 -8.75
CA GLU A 63 -7.60 0.42 -7.49
C GLU A 63 -8.51 0.82 -6.33
N ARG A 64 -8.79 -0.14 -5.44
CA ARG A 64 -9.60 0.06 -4.24
C ARG A 64 -8.68 0.18 -3.03
N TYR A 65 -8.90 1.19 -2.21
CA TYR A 65 -8.15 1.44 -0.99
C TYR A 65 -9.04 1.18 0.21
N GLU A 66 -8.58 0.31 1.10
CA GLU A 66 -9.25 -0.04 2.33
C GLU A 66 -8.35 0.32 3.52
N SER A 67 -8.88 1.06 4.49
CA SER A 67 -8.23 1.24 5.78
C SER A 67 -8.71 0.19 6.76
N VAL A 68 -7.76 -0.31 7.54
CA VAL A 68 -8.01 -1.26 8.61
C VAL A 68 -7.57 -0.62 9.93
N THR A 69 -8.48 -0.51 10.88
CA THR A 69 -8.22 0.09 12.19
C THR A 69 -8.72 -0.82 13.32
N GLY A 70 -8.10 -0.74 14.48
CA GLY A 70 -8.48 -1.55 15.62
C GLY A 70 -7.53 -1.38 16.81
N SER A 71 -7.84 -2.06 17.91
CA SER A 71 -6.96 -2.14 19.06
C SER A 71 -5.68 -2.94 18.77
N ILE A 72 -4.67 -2.80 19.63
CA ILE A 72 -3.45 -3.62 19.55
C ILE A 72 -3.79 -5.11 19.76
N ALA A 73 -4.76 -5.43 20.61
CA ALA A 73 -5.20 -6.81 20.85
C ALA A 73 -5.82 -7.45 19.59
N THR A 74 -6.58 -6.70 18.81
CA THR A 74 -7.12 -7.16 17.51
C THR A 74 -6.03 -7.29 16.45
N LEU A 75 -5.04 -6.39 16.44
CA LEU A 75 -3.88 -6.50 15.55
C LEU A 75 -3.05 -7.76 15.83
N ALA A 76 -2.84 -8.11 17.11
CA ALA A 76 -2.15 -9.33 17.49
C ALA A 76 -2.87 -10.59 17.00
N ARG A 77 -4.21 -10.62 17.11
CA ARG A 77 -5.04 -11.72 16.57
C ARG A 77 -4.95 -11.81 15.05
N PHE A 78 -5.01 -10.68 14.36
CA PHE A 78 -4.84 -10.62 12.90
C PHE A 78 -3.48 -11.18 12.46
N ALA A 79 -2.39 -10.77 13.12
CA ALA A 79 -1.05 -11.25 12.80
C ALA A 79 -0.92 -12.78 12.96
N GLN A 80 -1.54 -13.36 13.99
CA GLN A 80 -1.57 -14.82 14.18
C GLN A 80 -2.36 -15.52 13.06
N ALA A 81 -3.54 -15.00 12.72
CA ALA A 81 -4.37 -15.55 11.66
C ALA A 81 -3.67 -15.47 10.29
N LEU A 82 -3.00 -14.35 9.99
CA LEU A 82 -2.21 -14.17 8.77
C LEU A 82 -1.04 -15.17 8.70
N GLN A 83 -0.31 -15.38 9.79
CA GLN A 83 0.77 -16.36 9.83
C GLN A 83 0.29 -17.79 9.60
N LEU A 84 -0.90 -18.13 10.09
CA LEU A 84 -1.51 -19.45 9.83
C LEU A 84 -1.89 -19.59 8.35
N ALA A 85 -2.61 -18.60 7.81
CA ALA A 85 -3.04 -18.60 6.41
C ALA A 85 -1.87 -18.72 5.43
N MET A 86 -0.75 -18.02 5.71
CA MET A 86 0.45 -18.10 4.87
C MET A 86 1.13 -19.48 4.90
N ARG A 87 0.97 -20.26 5.98
CA ARG A 87 1.52 -21.63 6.06
C ARG A 87 0.63 -22.63 5.33
N GLU A 88 -0.69 -22.41 5.32
CA GLU A 88 -1.64 -23.27 4.60
C GLU A 88 -1.55 -23.09 3.09
N ALA A 89 -1.08 -21.92 2.62
CA ALA A 89 -0.89 -21.60 1.21
C ALA A 89 0.47 -22.01 0.63
N ALA A 90 1.39 -22.55 1.45
CA ALA A 90 2.74 -22.97 1.08
C ALA A 90 2.83 -24.48 0.82
#